data_AF-A0A2V8GG83-F1
#
_entry.id   AF-A0A2V8GG83-F1
#
_cell.length_a   1.000
_cell.length_b   1.000
_cell.length_c   1.000
_cell.angle_alpha   90.00
_cell.angle_beta   90.00
_cell.angle_gamma   90.00
#
_symmetry.space_group_name_H-M   'P 1'
#
loop_
_entity.id
_entity.type
_entity.pdbx_description
1 polymer ?
#
loop_
_entity_poly.entity_id
_entity_poly.type
_entity_poly.pdbx_seq_one_letter_code
_entity_poly.pdbx_strand_id
1 'polypeptide(L)' 'MKNPATLPGRVLWNAFFWTYERATWQYDLMVIAILAFVWLTPPDWLGDPTAHGSGPIGWLLDRLR' A
#
# COMPACT_ATOMS: atom_id res chain seq x y z
N MET A 1 -15.68 -12.43 -27.78
CA MET A 1 -15.99 -13.17 -26.52
C MET A 1 -15.00 -12.75 -25.45
N LYS A 2 -15.41 -11.93 -24.46
CA LYS A 2 -14.54 -11.49 -23.36
C LYS A 2 -14.46 -12.63 -22.34
N ASN A 3 -13.37 -13.39 -22.32
CA ASN A 3 -13.17 -14.45 -21.32
C ASN A 3 -13.00 -13.79 -19.93
N PRO A 4 -13.88 -14.04 -18.95
CA PRO A 4 -13.82 -13.38 -17.64
C PRO A 4 -12.54 -13.71 -16.86
N ALA A 5 -11.88 -14.82 -17.18
CA ALA A 5 -10.56 -15.18 -16.65
C ALA A 5 -9.43 -14.19 -17.00
N THR A 6 -9.64 -13.28 -17.96
CA THR A 6 -8.63 -12.26 -18.34
C THR A 6 -8.64 -11.02 -17.44
N LEU A 7 -9.70 -10.83 -16.64
CA LEU A 7 -9.87 -9.65 -15.78
C LEU A 7 -8.82 -9.55 -14.66
N PRO A 8 -8.55 -10.58 -13.84
CA PRO A 8 -7.55 -10.48 -12.78
C PRO A 8 -6.14 -10.26 -13.34
N GLY A 9 -5.77 -10.93 -14.44
CA GLY A 9 -4.48 -10.72 -15.09
C GLY A 9 -4.30 -9.29 -15.59
N ARG A 10 -5.36 -8.67 -16.13
CA ARG A 10 -5.33 -7.28 -16.58
C ARG A 10 -5.21 -6.29 -15.42
N VAL A 11 -5.87 -6.56 -14.28
CA VAL A 11 -5.73 -5.73 -13.08
C VAL A 11 -4.30 -5.79 -12.55
N LEU A 12 -3.72 -6.99 -12.43
CA LEU A 12 -2.33 -7.15 -12.00
C LEU A 12 -1.35 -6.45 -12.95
N TRP A 13 -1.55 -6.60 -14.26
CA TRP A 13 -0.74 -5.90 -15.27
C TRP A 13 -0.82 -4.38 -15.09
N ASN A 14 -2.03 -3.84 -14.99
CA ASN A 14 -2.22 -2.40 -14.86
C ASN A 14 -1.66 -1.84 -13.55
N ALA A 15 -1.73 -2.60 -12.46
CA ALA A 15 -1.14 -2.22 -11.19
C ALA A 15 0.39 -2.25 -11.24
N PHE A 16 0.98 -3.32 -11.79
CA PHE A 16 2.43 -3.49 -11.86
C PHE A 16 3.09 -2.47 -12.80
N PHE A 17 2.49 -2.19 -13.95
CA PHE A 17 2.99 -1.22 -14.93
C PHE A 17 2.44 0.20 -14.73
N TRP A 18 1.68 0.44 -13.66
CA TRP A 18 1.13 1.75 -13.31
C TRP A 18 0.36 2.44 -14.45
N THR A 19 -0.54 1.70 -15.11
CA THR A 19 -1.21 2.17 -16.33
C THR A 19 -2.60 2.77 -16.09
N TYR A 20 -3.08 2.76 -14.85
CA TYR A 20 -4.31 3.47 -14.49
C TYR A 20 -4.13 4.98 -14.66
N GLU A 21 -5.13 5.64 -15.22
CA GLU A 21 -5.11 7.08 -15.42
C GLU A 21 -5.16 7.82 -14.07
N ARG A 22 -4.55 9.02 -14.02
CA ARG A 22 -4.59 9.88 -12.84
C ARG A 22 -6.03 10.32 -12.55
N ALA A 23 -6.32 10.59 -11.27
CA ALA A 23 -7.66 10.95 -10.80
C ALA A 23 -8.74 9.87 -11.07
N THR A 24 -8.31 8.60 -11.13
CA THR A 24 -9.21 7.45 -11.09
C THR A 24 -9.09 6.76 -9.74
N TRP A 25 -10.17 6.15 -9.27
CA TRP A 25 -10.18 5.50 -7.95
C TRP A 25 -9.17 4.34 -7.87
N GLN A 26 -8.89 3.65 -8.98
CA GLN A 26 -7.88 2.58 -9.01
C GLN A 26 -6.47 3.13 -8.79
N TYR A 27 -6.16 4.27 -9.41
CA TYR A 27 -4.91 4.98 -9.17
C TYR A 27 -4.82 5.42 -7.72
N ASP A 28 -5.90 6.00 -7.17
CA ASP A 28 -5.94 6.46 -5.79
C ASP A 28 -5.72 5.30 -4.80
N LEU A 29 -6.30 4.12 -5.06
CA LEU A 29 -6.04 2.92 -4.25
C LEU A 29 -4.59 2.48 -4.29
N MET A 30 -3.94 2.52 -5.46
CA MET A 30 -2.51 2.18 -5.56
C MET A 30 -1.64 3.16 -4.77
N VAL A 31 -1.96 4.45 -4.80
CA VAL A 31 -1.28 5.47 -3.99
C VAL A 31 -1.51 5.21 -2.50
N ILE A 32 -2.75 4.98 -2.08
CA ILE A 32 -3.09 4.66 -0.68
C ILE A 32 -2.32 3.43 -0.22
N ALA A 33 -2.20 2.38 -1.05
CA ALA A 33 -1.45 1.19 -0.71
C ALA A 33 0.04 1.47 -0.46
N ILE A 34 0.66 2.34 -1.26
CA ILE A 34 2.05 2.76 -1.05
C ILE A 34 2.19 3.61 0.21
N LEU A 35 1.31 4.60 0.42
CA LEU A 35 1.34 5.44 1.61
C LEU A 35 1.15 4.62 2.89
N ALA A 36 0.20 3.67 2.85
CA ALA A 36 -0.01 2.72 3.92
C ALA A 36 1.26 1.90 4.17
N PHE A 37 1.92 1.37 3.13
CA PHE A 37 3.18 0.66 3.29
C PHE A 37 4.26 1.53 3.96
N VAL A 38 4.45 2.76 3.52
CA VAL A 38 5.45 3.68 4.09
C VAL A 38 5.14 4.03 5.54
N TRP A 39 3.88 4.30 5.89
CA TRP A 39 3.51 4.72 7.24
C TRP A 39 3.35 3.57 8.22
N LEU A 40 2.91 2.40 7.75
CA LEU A 40 2.68 1.24 8.59
C LEU A 40 3.95 0.42 8.81
N THR A 41 4.99 0.59 8.00
CA THR A 41 6.28 -0.07 8.24
C THR A 41 6.98 0.60 9.42
N PRO A 42 7.17 -0.09 10.56
CA PRO A 42 7.84 0.49 11.73
C PRO A 42 9.31 0.84 11.39
N PRO A 43 9.81 2.01 11.82
CA PRO A 43 11.20 2.40 11.62
C PRO A 43 12.20 1.37 12.17
N ASP A 44 11.83 0.74 13.28
CA ASP A 44 12.64 -0.30 13.93
C ASP A 44 12.86 -1.53 13.03
N TRP A 45 11.95 -1.84 12.10
CA TRP A 45 12.13 -2.94 11.14
C TRP A 45 13.22 -2.64 10.11
N LEU A 46 13.43 -1.37 9.80
CA LEU A 46 14.43 -0.89 8.84
C LEU A 46 15.77 -0.60 9.52
N GLY A 47 15.84 -0.66 10.86
CA GLY A 47 17.01 -0.27 11.62
C GLY A 47 17.35 1.22 11.42
N ASP A 48 16.33 2.06 11.28
CA ASP A 48 16.51 3.48 10.99
C ASP A 48 17.27 4.18 12.15
N PRO A 49 18.44 4.82 11.88
CA PRO A 49 19.24 5.50 12.90
C PRO A 49 18.69 6.89 13.26
N THR A 50 17.68 7.39 12.54
CA THR A 50 17.11 8.74 12.69
C THR A 50 15.67 8.73 13.17
N ALA A 51 14.88 7.73 12.80
CA ALA A 51 13.52 7.55 13.26
C ALA A 51 13.43 6.39 14.26
N HIS A 52 12.91 6.67 15.46
CA HIS A 52 12.77 5.69 16.53
C HIS A 52 11.33 5.65 17.04
N GLY A 53 10.84 4.45 17.39
CA GLY A 53 9.53 4.25 18.01
C GLY A 53 8.64 3.26 17.27
N SER A 54 7.57 2.82 17.96
CA SER A 54 6.72 1.70 17.55
C SER A 54 5.80 2.00 16.34
N GLY A 55 5.90 3.21 15.77
CA GLY A 55 5.11 3.67 14.63
C GLY A 55 3.61 3.81 14.91
N PRO A 56 2.80 4.16 13.90
CA PRO A 56 1.34 4.29 14.05
C PRO A 56 0.66 2.99 14.52
N ILE A 57 1.18 1.84 14.10
CA ILE A 57 0.68 0.52 14.53
C ILE A 57 0.96 0.30 16.01
N GLY A 58 2.17 0.59 16.48
CA GLY A 58 2.51 0.45 17.88
C GLY A 58 1.66 1.33 18.79
N TRP A 59 1.45 2.59 18.39
CA TRP A 59 0.52 3.49 19.07
C TRP A 59 -0.90 2.92 19.16
N LEU A 60 -1.41 2.33 18.07
CA LEU A 60 -2.76 1.76 18.05
C LEU A 60 -2.86 0.53 18.95
N LEU A 61 -1.87 -0.36 18.93
CA LEU A 61 -1.82 -1.56 19.77
C LEU A 61 -1.74 -1.20 21.25
N ASP A 62 -0.97 -0.18 21.61
CA ASP A 62 -0.88 0.33 22.99
C ASP A 62 -2.22 0.89 23.47
N ARG A 63 -3.02 1.50 22.57
CA ARG A 63 -4.33 2.05 22.91
C ARG A 63 -5.42 0.99 23.07
N LEU A 64 -5.25 -0.17 22.43
CA LEU A 64 -6.18 -1.30 22.48
C LEU A 64 -5.91 -2.25 23.66
N ARG A 65 -4.78 -2.08 24.34
CA ARG A 65 -4.39 -2.81 25.54
C ARG A 65 -4.93 -2.16 26.81
#